data_AF-A0A7K1CSX8-F1
#
_entry.id   AF-A0A7K1CSX8-F1
#
_cell.length_a   1.000
_cell.length_b   1.000
_cell.length_c   1.000
_cell.angle_alpha   90.00
_cell.angle_beta   90.00
_cell.angle_gamma   90.00
#
_symmetry.space_group_name_H-M   'P 1'
#
loop_
_entity.id
_entity.type
_entity.pdbx_description
1 polymer ?
#
loop_
_entity_poly.entity_id
_entity_poly.type
_entity_poly.pdbx_seq_one_letter_code
_entity_poly.pdbx_strand_id
1 'polypeptide(L)'
;MKTPVDSLPEISEVLEASAGARCGLLPGDRIVTVNGVIPRDILEWHRLVDDDEVDLHIVRGRDSMDIQVLREPGEPLGVSISSAVFDRIHTCDNHCEFCFIYQLPKGMRRSLYVKDDDYRLSFLFGNFTTLTRFTESDLERVIDEKLSPLYVSVHST
;
A
#
# COMPACT_ATOMS: atom_id res chain seq x y z
N MET A 1 -4.57 13.79 -16.28
CA MET A 1 -3.66 12.63 -16.33
C MET A 1 -2.66 12.84 -15.22
N LYS A 2 -2.70 12.05 -14.13
CA LYS A 2 -1.71 12.20 -13.04
C LYS A 2 -0.35 11.76 -13.58
N THR A 3 0.69 12.53 -13.32
CA THR A 3 2.07 12.19 -13.68
C THR A 3 2.47 10.94 -12.87
N PRO A 4 3.35 10.04 -13.37
CA PRO A 4 3.78 8.83 -12.63
C PRO A 4 4.28 9.07 -11.20
N VAL A 5 4.65 10.31 -10.88
CA VAL A 5 5.15 10.75 -9.58
C VAL A 5 4.03 10.93 -8.52
N ASP A 6 2.76 11.04 -8.91
CA ASP A 6 1.62 11.26 -7.99
C ASP A 6 1.08 9.97 -7.33
N SER A 7 1.68 8.82 -7.63
CA SER A 7 1.35 7.49 -7.08
C SER A 7 2.54 6.80 -6.44
N LEU A 8 3.65 7.52 -6.24
CA LEU A 8 4.79 6.94 -5.56
C LEU A 8 4.51 6.84 -4.05
N PRO A 9 4.89 5.73 -3.41
CA PRO A 9 4.85 5.62 -1.96
C PRO A 9 5.69 6.71 -1.31
N GLU A 10 5.07 7.46 -0.41
CA GLU A 10 5.72 8.54 0.35
C GLU A 10 6.02 8.08 1.77
N ILE A 11 7.25 8.30 2.22
CA ILE A 11 7.67 8.06 3.61
C ILE A 11 6.92 9.03 4.53
N SER A 12 6.12 8.50 5.46
CA SER A 12 5.41 9.31 6.46
C SER A 12 6.26 9.56 7.70
N GLU A 13 7.15 8.63 8.04
CA GLU A 13 7.95 8.67 9.25
C GLU A 13 9.27 7.91 9.05
N VAL A 14 10.33 8.42 9.67
CA VAL A 14 11.61 7.72 9.80
C VAL A 14 11.97 7.70 11.28
N LEU A 15 12.12 6.49 11.83
CA LEU A 15 12.48 6.28 13.24
C LEU A 15 13.90 6.79 13.50
N GLU A 16 14.08 7.57 14.57
CA GLU A 16 15.40 8.03 14.99
C GLU A 16 16.34 6.85 15.26
N ALA A 17 17.63 7.04 14.95
CA ALA A 17 18.68 6.02 15.09
C ALA A 17 18.50 4.73 14.26
N SER A 18 17.46 4.61 13.44
CA SER A 18 17.28 3.50 12.49
C SER A 18 18.29 3.52 11.34
N ALA A 19 18.42 2.39 10.64
CA ALA A 19 19.25 2.31 9.44
C ALA A 19 18.84 3.34 8.38
N GLY A 20 17.54 3.53 8.15
CA GLY A 20 17.02 4.53 7.23
C GLY A 20 17.42 5.96 7.61
N ALA A 21 17.34 6.31 8.90
CA ALA A 21 17.78 7.62 9.37
C ALA A 21 19.29 7.84 9.18
N ARG A 22 20.13 6.82 9.46
CA ARG A 22 21.58 6.92 9.28
C ARG A 22 21.98 7.10 7.82
N CYS A 23 21.23 6.51 6.89
CA CYS A 23 21.41 6.69 5.46
C CYS A 23 20.76 7.99 4.91
N GLY A 24 20.12 8.78 5.77
CA GLY A 24 19.60 10.10 5.41
C GLY A 24 18.23 10.09 4.75
N LEU A 25 17.44 9.02 4.91
CA LEU A 25 16.01 9.03 4.56
C LEU A 25 15.24 10.00 5.45
N LEU A 26 14.26 10.68 4.86
CA LEU A 26 13.45 11.68 5.55
C LEU A 26 11.96 11.48 5.26
N PRO A 27 11.07 11.89 6.19
CA PRO A 27 9.65 12.05 5.86
C PRO A 27 9.45 12.95 4.64
N GLY A 28 8.54 12.56 3.75
CA GLY A 28 8.26 13.22 2.47
C GLY A 28 9.09 12.72 1.30
N ASP A 29 10.08 11.86 1.52
CA ASP A 29 10.76 11.17 0.42
C ASP A 29 9.80 10.22 -0.29
N ARG A 30 9.81 10.26 -1.62
CA ARG A 30 8.98 9.37 -2.46
C ARG A 30 9.84 8.26 -3.02
N ILE A 31 9.46 7.02 -2.74
CA ILE A 31 10.17 5.83 -3.21
C ILE A 31 9.76 5.55 -4.67
N VAL A 32 10.74 5.48 -5.55
CA VAL A 32 10.55 5.10 -6.95
C VAL A 32 10.78 3.61 -7.13
N THR A 33 11.91 3.09 -6.65
CA THR A 33 12.24 1.67 -6.69
C THR A 33 12.92 1.21 -5.40
N VAL A 34 12.73 -0.06 -5.08
CA VAL A 34 13.47 -0.82 -4.06
C VAL A 34 14.12 -2.01 -4.76
N ASN A 35 15.44 -2.13 -4.69
CA ASN A 35 16.21 -3.16 -5.39
C ASN A 35 15.87 -3.25 -6.89
N GLY A 36 15.68 -2.08 -7.53
CA GLY A 36 15.30 -1.95 -8.94
C GLY A 36 13.84 -2.27 -9.27
N VAL A 37 13.01 -2.63 -8.28
CA VAL A 37 11.59 -2.95 -8.45
C VAL A 37 10.72 -1.78 -8.00
N ILE A 38 9.73 -1.40 -8.81
CA ILE A 38 8.70 -0.43 -8.40
C ILE A 38 7.70 -1.17 -7.51
N PRO A 39 7.60 -0.86 -6.21
CA PRO A 39 6.67 -1.56 -5.34
C PRO A 39 5.22 -1.20 -5.70
N ARG A 40 4.34 -2.21 -5.76
CA ARG A 40 2.91 -2.05 -6.11
C ARG A 40 2.07 -1.57 -4.93
N ASP A 41 2.42 -2.01 -3.72
CA ASP A 41 1.73 -1.69 -2.47
C ASP A 41 2.62 -1.96 -1.25
N ILE A 42 2.06 -1.78 -0.06
CA ILE A 42 2.78 -1.93 1.20
C ILE A 42 3.26 -3.37 1.46
N LEU A 43 2.56 -4.38 0.94
CA LEU A 43 2.95 -5.78 1.11
C LEU A 43 4.22 -6.06 0.34
N GLU A 44 4.26 -5.60 -0.91
CA GLU A 44 5.46 -5.70 -1.74
C GLU A 44 6.60 -4.84 -1.21
N TRP A 45 6.31 -3.64 -0.71
CA TRP A 45 7.30 -2.82 -0.01
C TRP A 45 7.97 -3.62 1.11
N HIS A 46 7.19 -4.18 2.05
CA HIS A 46 7.73 -4.95 3.18
C HIS A 46 8.61 -6.11 2.74
N ARG A 47 8.20 -6.83 1.70
CA ARG A 47 8.98 -7.93 1.13
C ARG A 47 10.29 -7.46 0.50
N LEU A 48 10.26 -6.35 -0.25
CA LEU A 48 11.46 -5.82 -0.92
C LEU A 48 12.46 -5.22 0.06
N VAL A 49 11.98 -4.69 1.19
CA VAL A 49 12.83 -4.15 2.26
C VAL A 49 13.11 -5.17 3.37
N ASP A 50 13.00 -6.47 3.12
CA ASP A 50 13.29 -7.51 4.14
C ASP A 50 14.78 -7.88 4.19
N ASP A 51 15.57 -7.48 3.19
CA ASP A 51 17.01 -7.78 3.10
C ASP A 51 17.87 -6.79 3.93
N ASP A 52 19.03 -7.23 4.39
CA ASP A 52 19.99 -6.42 5.14
C ASP A 52 20.66 -5.34 4.27
N GLU A 53 20.66 -5.55 2.96
CA GLU A 53 21.12 -4.60 1.94
C GLU A 53 19.95 -4.19 1.04
N VAL A 54 19.62 -2.89 1.04
CA VAL A 54 18.49 -2.35 0.28
C VAL A 54 18.93 -1.14 -0.53
N ASP A 55 18.79 -1.22 -1.85
CA ASP A 55 18.99 -0.11 -2.78
C ASP A 55 17.67 0.62 -3.02
N LEU A 56 17.60 1.89 -2.61
CA LEU A 56 16.44 2.75 -2.78
C LEU A 56 16.72 3.81 -3.84
N HIS A 57 15.86 3.92 -4.85
CA HIS A 57 15.79 5.11 -5.68
C HIS A 57 14.66 6.00 -5.17
N ILE A 58 14.97 7.23 -4.76
CA ILE A 58 13.98 8.15 -4.19
C ILE A 58 13.93 9.48 -4.93
N VAL A 59 12.80 10.16 -4.81
CA VAL A 59 12.61 11.56 -5.21
C VAL A 59 12.32 12.41 -3.98
N ARG A 60 13.18 13.40 -3.74
CA ARG A 60 13.04 14.43 -2.70
C ARG A 60 12.84 15.79 -3.35
N GLY A 61 11.62 16.31 -3.29
CA GLY A 61 11.27 17.54 -4.01
C GLY A 61 11.44 17.38 -5.53
N ARG A 62 12.50 17.98 -6.09
CA ARG A 62 12.86 17.88 -7.52
C ARG A 62 14.09 17.01 -7.77
N ASP A 63 14.79 16.59 -6.72
CA ASP A 63 16.01 15.81 -6.83
C ASP A 63 15.68 14.31 -6.80
N SER A 64 16.38 13.55 -7.63
CA SER A 64 16.34 12.08 -7.63
C SER A 64 17.69 11.57 -7.17
N MET A 65 17.72 10.56 -6.30
CA MET A 65 18.96 10.01 -5.76
C MET A 65 18.82 8.55 -5.38
N ASP A 66 19.95 7.85 -5.44
CA ASP A 66 20.10 6.48 -4.97
C ASP A 66 20.63 6.49 -3.53
N ILE A 67 20.01 5.69 -2.67
CA ILE A 67 20.39 5.50 -1.28
C ILE A 67 20.54 4.00 -1.05
N GLN A 68 21.76 3.57 -0.77
CA GLN A 68 22.04 2.22 -0.31
C GLN A 68 21.93 2.18 1.21
N VAL A 69 21.07 1.31 1.72
CA VAL A 69 20.90 1.07 3.15
C VAL A 69 21.54 -0.26 3.50
N LEU A 70 22.57 -0.20 4.34
CA LEU A 70 23.23 -1.36 4.94
C LEU A 70 22.91 -1.38 6.43
N ARG A 71 22.45 -2.52 6.94
CA ARG A 71 22.04 -2.68 8.33
C ARG A 71 22.49 -4.02 8.90
N GLU A 72 22.50 -4.10 10.23
CA GLU A 72 22.80 -5.36 10.90
C GLU A 72 21.62 -6.34 10.77
N PRO A 73 21.86 -7.67 10.76
CA PRO A 73 20.80 -8.65 10.71
C PRO A 73 19.76 -8.45 11.82
N GLY A 74 18.50 -8.27 11.42
CA GLY A 74 17.37 -8.04 12.33
C GLY A 74 17.21 -6.58 12.79
N GLU A 75 18.06 -5.67 12.33
CA GLU A 75 17.87 -4.23 12.53
C GLU A 75 16.73 -3.71 11.63
N PRO A 76 15.76 -2.94 12.17
CA PRO A 76 14.70 -2.40 11.35
C PRO A 76 15.21 -1.28 10.42
N LEU A 77 14.67 -1.23 9.20
CA LEU A 77 14.86 -0.10 8.30
C LEU A 77 14.38 1.21 8.95
N GLY A 78 13.32 1.12 9.76
CA GLY A 78 12.75 2.23 10.52
C GLY A 78 12.02 3.25 9.66
N VAL A 79 11.42 2.82 8.54
CA VAL A 79 10.69 3.68 7.59
C VAL A 79 9.23 3.24 7.55
N SER A 80 8.32 4.20 7.71
CA SER A 80 6.88 4.02 7.56
C SER A 80 6.40 4.69 6.28
N ILE A 81 5.54 4.00 5.52
CA ILE A 81 4.93 4.54 4.29
C ILE A 81 3.49 5.01 4.59
N SER A 82 3.11 6.12 3.98
CA SER A 82 1.84 6.84 4.24
C SER A 82 0.56 6.13 3.79
N SER A 83 0.64 5.14 2.90
CA SER A 83 -0.51 4.42 2.36
C SER A 83 -0.25 2.92 2.29
N ALA A 84 -1.30 2.12 2.46
CA ALA A 84 -1.22 0.67 2.21
C ALA A 84 -1.24 0.35 0.71
N VAL A 85 -1.89 1.20 -0.08
CA VAL A 85 -2.15 1.02 -1.50
C VAL A 85 -1.54 2.21 -2.23
N PHE A 86 -0.63 1.96 -3.17
CA PHE A 86 0.11 3.05 -3.84
C PHE A 86 -0.59 3.52 -5.11
N ASP A 87 -1.42 2.66 -5.69
CA ASP A 87 -2.33 2.99 -6.78
C ASP A 87 -3.71 3.41 -6.24
N ARG A 88 -4.80 2.97 -6.89
CA ARG A 88 -6.15 3.28 -6.43
C ARG A 88 -6.73 2.09 -5.69
N ILE A 89 -7.42 2.39 -4.58
CA ILE A 89 -8.27 1.41 -3.90
C ILE A 89 -9.27 0.84 -4.91
N HIS A 90 -9.35 -0.49 -4.98
CA HIS A 90 -10.39 -1.16 -5.74
C HIS A 90 -11.75 -0.89 -5.10
N THR A 91 -12.72 -0.48 -5.89
CA THR A 91 -14.06 -0.13 -5.41
C THR A 91 -15.14 -1.05 -5.97
N CYS A 92 -16.14 -1.33 -5.13
CA CYS A 92 -17.29 -2.15 -5.46
C CYS A 92 -18.26 -1.41 -6.41
N ASP A 93 -18.64 -2.11 -7.48
CA ASP A 93 -19.57 -1.64 -8.51
C ASP A 93 -21.01 -2.08 -8.33
N ASN A 94 -21.26 -2.95 -7.36
CA ASN A 94 -22.60 -3.51 -7.18
C ASN A 94 -23.58 -2.42 -6.76
N HIS A 95 -24.74 -2.38 -7.40
CA HIS A 95 -25.81 -1.44 -7.10
C HIS A 95 -26.85 -2.10 -6.16
N CYS A 96 -26.36 -2.67 -5.06
CA CYS A 96 -27.20 -3.39 -4.12
C CYS A 96 -28.21 -2.46 -3.44
N GLU A 97 -29.47 -2.89 -3.33
CA GLU A 97 -30.51 -2.16 -2.58
C GLU A 97 -30.16 -2.00 -1.08
N PHE A 98 -29.39 -2.95 -0.55
CA PHE A 98 -28.92 -2.99 0.84
C PHE A 98 -27.53 -2.35 1.03
N CYS A 99 -27.00 -1.62 0.06
CA CYS A 99 -25.68 -1.02 0.19
C CYS A 99 -25.65 0.07 1.28
N PHE A 100 -24.98 -0.21 2.40
CA PHE A 100 -24.83 0.73 3.52
C PHE A 100 -24.27 2.08 3.09
N ILE A 101 -23.33 2.10 2.14
CA ILE A 101 -22.71 3.33 1.65
C ILE A 101 -23.74 4.25 0.95
N TYR A 102 -24.71 3.69 0.21
CA TYR A 102 -25.80 4.49 -0.39
C TYR A 102 -26.79 5.02 0.64
N GLN A 103 -26.89 4.39 1.81
CA GLN A 103 -27.79 4.80 2.89
C GLN A 103 -27.17 5.88 3.81
N LEU A 104 -25.89 6.25 3.59
CA LEU A 104 -25.24 7.29 4.40
C LEU A 104 -25.86 8.68 4.17
N PRO A 105 -26.08 9.48 5.24
CA PRO A 105 -26.53 10.87 5.10
C PRO A 105 -25.56 11.71 4.26
N LYS A 106 -26.04 12.75 3.59
CA LYS A 106 -25.18 13.69 2.85
C LYS A 106 -24.34 14.57 3.80
N GLY A 107 -23.18 15.02 3.32
CA GLY A 107 -22.32 15.97 4.05
C GLY A 107 -21.32 15.33 5.04
N MET A 108 -21.23 14.00 5.08
CA MET A 108 -20.24 13.28 5.87
C MET A 108 -18.83 13.39 5.26
N ARG A 109 -17.81 12.90 5.98
CA ARG A 109 -16.44 12.85 5.48
C ARG A 109 -16.39 12.05 4.16
N ARG A 110 -15.68 12.58 3.16
CA ARG A 110 -15.60 11.97 1.81
C ARG A 110 -15.16 10.51 1.82
N SER A 111 -14.24 10.15 2.72
CA SER A 111 -13.73 8.78 2.85
C SER A 111 -14.83 7.77 3.23
N LEU A 112 -15.89 8.19 3.92
CA LEU A 112 -17.00 7.31 4.30
C LEU A 112 -17.88 6.89 3.11
N TYR A 113 -17.80 7.62 1.99
CA TYR A 113 -18.57 7.28 0.78
C TYR A 113 -17.80 6.39 -0.20
N VAL A 114 -16.57 6.00 0.14
CA VAL A 114 -15.79 5.05 -0.68
C VAL A 114 -16.36 3.66 -0.44
N LYS A 115 -16.80 3.00 -1.51
CA LYS A 115 -17.19 1.58 -1.49
C LYS A 115 -15.95 0.73 -1.70
N ASP A 116 -15.07 0.65 -0.71
CA ASP A 116 -13.86 -0.18 -0.84
C ASP A 116 -14.24 -1.65 -1.02
N ASP A 117 -13.47 -2.34 -1.86
CA ASP A 117 -13.64 -3.76 -2.20
C ASP A 117 -12.29 -4.45 -2.40
N ASP A 118 -11.24 -3.85 -1.84
CA ASP A 118 -9.85 -4.18 -2.12
C ASP A 118 -9.34 -5.30 -1.21
N TYR A 119 -8.94 -6.44 -1.80
CA TYR A 119 -8.46 -7.59 -1.05
C TYR A 119 -7.20 -7.28 -0.23
N ARG A 120 -6.38 -6.31 -0.67
CA ARG A 120 -5.18 -5.89 0.06
C ARG A 120 -5.57 -5.25 1.40
N LEU A 121 -6.60 -4.40 1.38
CA LEU A 121 -7.14 -3.79 2.59
C LEU A 121 -7.91 -4.82 3.45
N SER A 122 -8.51 -5.83 2.84
CA SER A 122 -9.12 -6.94 3.57
C SER A 122 -8.09 -7.70 4.40
N PHE A 123 -6.95 -8.05 3.79
CA PHE A 123 -5.84 -8.72 4.48
C PHE A 123 -5.21 -7.83 5.56
N LEU A 124 -4.93 -6.56 5.25
CA LEU A 124 -4.20 -5.66 6.15
C LEU A 124 -5.05 -5.15 7.33
N PHE A 125 -6.32 -4.86 7.11
CA PHE A 125 -7.17 -4.14 8.06
C PHE A 125 -8.48 -4.83 8.40
N GLY A 126 -8.76 -5.99 7.78
CA GLY A 126 -10.00 -6.71 8.03
C GLY A 126 -11.23 -6.12 7.33
N ASN A 127 -11.02 -5.27 6.31
CA ASN A 127 -12.12 -4.74 5.51
C ASN A 127 -12.84 -5.88 4.78
N PHE A 128 -14.15 -5.75 4.59
CA PHE A 128 -14.92 -6.73 3.83
C PHE A 128 -14.80 -6.47 2.34
N THR A 129 -14.52 -7.52 1.57
CA THR A 129 -14.57 -7.52 0.10
C THR A 129 -15.68 -8.43 -0.39
N THR A 130 -16.31 -8.07 -1.50
CA THR A 130 -17.31 -8.85 -2.22
C THR A 130 -16.69 -9.78 -3.26
N LEU A 131 -15.40 -9.60 -3.56
CA LEU A 131 -14.66 -10.27 -4.63
C LEU A 131 -15.28 -10.13 -6.03
N THR A 132 -16.22 -9.22 -6.23
CA THR A 132 -16.86 -9.02 -7.55
C THR A 132 -15.90 -8.37 -8.56
N ARG A 133 -15.04 -7.49 -8.06
CA ARG A 133 -13.83 -6.91 -8.69
C ARG A 133 -12.64 -7.86 -8.92
N PHE A 134 -12.70 -9.11 -8.48
CA PHE A 134 -11.49 -9.92 -8.27
C PHE A 134 -11.01 -10.60 -9.55
N THR A 135 -9.78 -10.28 -9.98
CA THR A 135 -9.21 -10.82 -11.21
C THR A 135 -8.45 -12.13 -10.98
N GLU A 136 -8.14 -12.86 -12.05
CA GLU A 136 -7.29 -14.06 -11.96
C GLU A 136 -5.88 -13.73 -11.46
N SER A 137 -5.31 -12.59 -11.87
CA SER A 137 -4.02 -12.12 -11.36
C SER A 137 -4.06 -11.77 -9.87
N ASP A 138 -5.18 -11.21 -9.38
CA ASP A 138 -5.36 -10.99 -7.94
C ASP A 138 -5.44 -12.32 -7.18
N LEU A 139 -6.12 -13.32 -7.74
CA LEU A 139 -6.21 -14.66 -7.17
C LEU A 139 -4.85 -15.35 -7.09
N GLU A 140 -4.10 -15.36 -8.20
CA GLU A 140 -2.74 -15.91 -8.27
C GLU A 140 -1.87 -15.27 -7.18
N ARG A 141 -1.91 -13.93 -7.08
CA ARG A 141 -1.15 -13.21 -6.08
C ARG A 141 -1.55 -13.57 -4.65
N VAL A 142 -2.86 -13.65 -4.34
CA VAL A 142 -3.35 -14.04 -3.02
C VAL A 142 -2.84 -15.44 -2.63
N ILE A 143 -2.76 -16.36 -3.59
CA ILE A 143 -2.26 -17.72 -3.37
C ILE A 143 -0.73 -17.69 -3.17
N ASP A 144 0.01 -17.06 -4.08
CA ASP A 144 1.47 -17.04 -4.08
C ASP A 144 2.04 -16.32 -2.86
N GLU A 145 1.45 -15.18 -2.51
CA GLU A 145 1.83 -14.38 -1.35
C GLU A 145 1.11 -14.81 -0.05
N LYS A 146 0.24 -15.83 -0.12
CA LYS A 146 -0.52 -16.38 1.02
C LYS A 146 -1.30 -15.33 1.82
N LEU A 147 -1.94 -14.40 1.13
CA LEU A 147 -2.67 -13.27 1.72
C LEU A 147 -3.96 -13.75 2.40
N SER A 148 -3.84 -14.17 3.66
CA SER A 148 -4.95 -14.69 4.46
C SER A 148 -4.87 -14.24 5.92
N PRO A 149 -6.01 -13.93 6.58
CA PRO A 149 -7.38 -14.10 6.09
C PRO A 149 -7.84 -13.02 5.10
N LEU A 150 -8.83 -13.36 4.27
CA LEU A 150 -9.65 -12.39 3.53
C LEU A 150 -11.09 -12.47 4.06
N TYR A 151 -11.67 -11.30 4.35
CA TYR A 151 -13.02 -11.19 4.89
C TYR A 151 -14.01 -10.96 3.76
N VAL A 152 -14.71 -12.02 3.38
CA VAL A 152 -15.61 -11.98 2.22
C VAL A 152 -17.05 -11.75 2.67
N SER A 153 -17.68 -10.70 2.13
CA SER A 153 -19.12 -10.45 2.28
C SER A 153 -19.87 -10.96 1.07
N VAL A 154 -20.63 -12.04 1.26
CA VAL A 154 -21.46 -12.65 0.22
C VAL A 154 -22.92 -12.41 0.55
N HIS A 155 -23.67 -11.90 -0.42
CA HIS A 155 -25.12 -11.86 -0.38
C HIS A 155 -25.66 -12.86 -1.40
N SER A 156 -26.55 -13.76 -0.97
CA SER A 156 -27.24 -14.72 -1.83
C SER A 156 -28.74 -14.44 -1.80
N THR A 157 -29.35 -14.38 -2.99
CA THR A 157 -30.81 -14.31 -3.20
C THR A 157 -31.42 -15.69 -3.34
#